data_AF-A0A1Q2L524-F1
#
_entry.id   AF-A0A1Q2L524-F1
#
_cell.length_a   1.000
_cell.length_b   1.000
_cell.length_c   1.000
_cell.angle_alpha   90.00
_cell.angle_beta   90.00
_cell.angle_gamma   90.00
#
_symmetry.space_group_name_H-M   'P 1'
#
loop_
_entity.id
_entity.type
_entity.pdbx_description
1 polymer ?
#
loop_
_entity_poly.entity_id
_entity_poly.type
_entity_poly.pdbx_seq_one_letter_code
_entity_poly.pdbx_strand_id
1 'polypeptide(L)' 'MPEIDLMGDMSLWAVIGPVAITAGMLIAVAIVALFLLNKIRNKFVREIAGIITAFCLVVGFLYFFAEVAASW' A
#
# COMPACT_ATOMS: atom_id res chain seq x y z
N MET A 1 -4.39 -28.28 32.42
CA MET A 1 -4.37 -26.88 31.96
C MET A 1 -4.47 -26.94 30.45
N PRO A 2 -5.56 -26.50 29.81
CA PRO A 2 -5.58 -26.41 28.36
C PRO A 2 -4.51 -25.39 27.94
N GLU A 3 -3.50 -25.83 27.19
CA GLU A 3 -2.60 -24.93 26.48
C GLU A 3 -3.45 -24.25 25.42
N ILE A 4 -3.78 -22.98 25.65
CA ILE A 4 -4.41 -22.14 24.64
C ILE A 4 -3.36 -22.02 23.54
N ASP A 5 -3.61 -22.68 22.41
CA ASP A 5 -2.69 -22.83 21.29
C ASP A 5 -2.50 -21.47 20.57
N LEU A 6 -1.69 -20.61 21.19
CA LEU A 6 -1.28 -19.27 20.71
C LEU A 6 -0.43 -19.34 19.45
N MET A 7 -0.05 -20.53 19.00
CA MET A 7 0.82 -20.73 17.86
C MET A 7 0.08 -20.57 16.53
N GLY A 8 -1.23 -20.88 16.50
CA GLY A 8 -2.10 -20.64 15.33
C GLY A 8 -2.36 -19.16 15.06
N ASP A 9 -2.58 -18.36 16.10
CA ASP A 9 -2.90 -16.93 15.98
C ASP A 9 -1.69 -16.09 15.57
N MET A 10 -0.47 -16.44 16.01
CA MET A 10 0.75 -15.73 15.61
C MET A 10 1.04 -15.85 14.11
N SER A 11 0.65 -16.96 13.47
CA SER A 11 0.87 -17.19 12.04
C SER A 11 0.00 -16.31 11.15
N LEU A 12 -1.26 -16.10 11.52
CA LEU A 12 -2.21 -15.26 10.77
C LEU A 12 -1.82 -13.78 10.85
N TRP A 13 -1.40 -13.31 12.04
CA TRP A 13 -0.90 -11.95 12.20
C TRP A 13 0.43 -11.69 11.48
N ALA A 14 1.29 -12.69 11.34
CA ALA A 14 2.54 -12.58 10.57
C ALA A 14 2.30 -12.35 9.07
N VAL A 15 1.16 -12.79 8.53
CA VAL A 15 0.79 -12.59 7.13
C VAL A 15 -0.10 -11.35 6.96
N ILE A 16 -1.08 -11.15 7.84
CA ILE A 16 -2.03 -10.02 7.75
C ILE A 16 -1.36 -8.69 8.13
N GLY A 17 -0.42 -8.71 9.08
CA GLY A 17 0.28 -7.52 9.57
C GLY A 17 1.01 -6.76 8.45
N PRO A 18 1.95 -7.40 7.73
CA PRO A 18 2.68 -6.76 6.64
C PRO A 18 1.75 -6.24 5.55
N VAL A 19 0.74 -7.03 5.15
CA VAL A 19 -0.24 -6.67 4.12
C VAL A 19 -1.04 -5.43 4.52
N ALA A 20 -1.51 -5.36 5.77
CA ALA A 20 -2.24 -4.21 6.28
C ALA A 20 -1.35 -2.95 6.37
N ILE A 21 -0.08 -3.10 6.71
CA ILE A 21 0.89 -1.99 6.79
C ILE A 21 1.21 -1.43 5.40
N THR A 22 1.51 -2.29 4.40
CA THR A 22 1.76 -1.83 3.03
C THR A 22 0.52 -1.22 2.39
N ALA A 23 -0.66 -1.83 2.58
CA ALA A 23 -1.92 -1.25 2.12
C ALA A 23 -2.16 0.13 2.77
N GLY A 24 -1.95 0.25 4.09
CA GLY A 24 -2.05 1.51 4.81
C GLY A 24 -1.08 2.58 4.33
N MET A 25 0.18 2.22 4.06
CA MET A 25 1.19 3.12 3.48
C MET A 25 0.79 3.62 2.09
N LEU A 26 0.30 2.74 1.21
CA LEU A 26 -0.13 3.14 -0.14
C LEU A 26 -1.31 4.13 -0.10
N ILE A 27 -2.26 3.92 0.82
CA ILE A 27 -3.39 4.84 1.03
C ILE A 27 -2.90 6.20 1.53
N ALA A 28 -2.00 6.21 2.52
CA ALA A 28 -1.44 7.44 3.05
C ALA A 28 -0.70 8.24 1.96
N VAL A 29 0.11 7.56 1.14
CA VAL A 29 0.83 8.17 0.00
C VAL A 29 -0.16 8.74 -1.02
N ALA A 30 -1.23 8.02 -1.36
CA ALA A 30 -2.25 8.50 -2.28
C ALA A 30 -2.94 9.78 -1.78
N ILE A 31 -3.30 9.84 -0.49
CA ILE A 31 -3.93 11.02 0.12
C ILE A 31 -2.99 12.22 0.09
N VAL A 32 -1.72 12.02 0.49
CA VAL A 32 -0.70 13.08 0.46
C VAL A 32 -0.48 13.59 -0.96
N ALA A 33 -0.41 12.69 -1.95
CA ALA A 33 -0.23 13.07 -3.34
C ALA A 33 -1.43 13.89 -3.86
N LEU A 34 -2.67 13.49 -3.56
CA LEU A 34 -3.86 14.26 -3.91
C LEU A 34 -3.85 15.67 -3.28
N PHE A 35 -3.42 15.78 -2.02
CA PHE A 35 -3.29 17.06 -1.35
C PHE A 35 -2.25 17.97 -2.02
N LEU A 36 -1.10 17.41 -2.43
CA LEU A 36 -0.06 18.14 -3.15
C LEU A 36 -0.53 18.55 -4.55
N LEU A 37 -1.21 17.67 -5.28
CA LEU A 37 -1.78 17.96 -6.60
C LEU A 37 -2.79 19.10 -6.54
N ASN A 38 -3.59 19.19 -5.47
CA ASN A 38 -4.53 20.28 -5.28
C ASN A 38 -3.88 21.65 -5.03
N LYS A 39 -2.61 21.70 -4.61
CA LYS A 39 -1.85 22.96 -4.50
C LYS A 39 -1.30 23.45 -5.85
N ILE A 40 -1.29 22.60 -6.88
CA ILE A 40 -0.79 22.97 -8.20
C ILE A 40 -1.85 23.81 -8.93
N ARG A 41 -1.57 25.10 -9.14
CA ARG A 41 -2.48 26.01 -9.86
C ARG A 41 -2.53 25.77 -11.37
N ASN A 42 -1.47 25.18 -11.96
CA ASN A 42 -1.42 24.91 -13.39
C ASN A 42 -2.16 23.60 -13.70
N LYS A 43 -3.27 23.70 -14.45
CA LYS A 43 -4.12 22.55 -14.81
C LYS A 43 -3.32 21.46 -15.53
N PHE A 44 -2.48 21.80 -16.50
CA PHE A 44 -1.71 20.83 -17.28
C PHE A 44 -0.71 20.06 -16.40
N VAL A 45 0.00 20.76 -15.52
CA VAL A 45 0.97 20.16 -14.61
C VAL A 45 0.27 19.24 -13.61
N ARG A 46 -0.91 19.64 -13.11
CA ARG A 46 -1.71 18.83 -12.18
C ARG A 46 -2.17 17.51 -12.81
N GLU A 47 -2.65 17.55 -14.06
CA GLU A 47 -3.06 16.34 -14.79
C GLU A 47 -1.89 15.38 -14.98
N ILE A 48 -0.75 15.88 -15.47
CA ILE A 48 0.46 15.04 -15.68
C ILE A 48 0.94 14.44 -14.35
N ALA A 49 1.05 15.25 -13.30
CA ALA A 49 1.49 14.78 -12.00
C ALA A 49 0.50 13.77 -11.39
N GLY A 50 -0.80 13.93 -11.65
CA GLY A 50 -1.83 12.95 -11.28
C GLY A 50 -1.64 11.61 -11.99
N ILE A 51 -1.40 11.62 -13.30
CA ILE A 51 -1.15 10.41 -14.10
C ILE A 51 0.10 9.68 -13.60
N ILE A 52 1.21 10.41 -13.38
CA ILE A 52 2.46 9.84 -12.87
C ILE A 52 2.23 9.21 -11.50
N THR A 53 1.54 9.90 -10.59
CA THR A 53 1.22 9.40 -9.26
C THR A 53 0.40 8.11 -9.33
N ALA A 54 -0.63 8.08 -10.18
CA ALA A 54 -1.47 6.90 -10.36
C ALA A 54 -0.66 5.71 -10.90
N PHE A 55 0.20 5.96 -11.90
CA PHE A 55 1.08 4.92 -12.44
C PHE A 55 2.03 4.36 -11.38
N CYS A 56 2.65 5.22 -10.57
CA CYS A 56 3.52 4.78 -9.47
C CYS A 56 2.77 3.95 -8.43
N LEU A 57 1.52 4.31 -8.08
CA LEU A 57 0.70 3.53 -7.16
C LEU A 57 0.37 2.14 -7.72
N VAL A 58 0.04 2.04 -9.02
CA VAL A 58 -0.21 0.75 -9.68
C VAL A 58 1.05 -0.12 -9.71
N VAL A 59 2.20 0.45 -10.08
CA VAL A 59 3.48 -0.29 -10.10
C VAL A 59 3.89 -0.75 -8.70
N GLY A 60 3.78 0.11 -7.69
CA GLY A 60 4.05 -0.25 -6.30
C GLY A 60 3.13 -1.35 -5.80
N PHE A 61 1.85 -1.31 -6.18
CA PHE A 61 0.90 -2.37 -5.87
C PHE A 61 1.25 -3.70 -6.57
N LEU A 62 1.56 -3.67 -7.86
CA LEU A 62 1.98 -4.88 -8.60
C LEU A 62 3.26 -5.50 -8.03
N TYR A 63 4.24 -4.66 -7.63
CA TYR A 63 5.46 -5.12 -6.98
C TYR A 63 5.17 -5.83 -5.66
N PHE A 64 4.25 -5.31 -4.84
CA PHE A 64 3.82 -5.96 -3.61
C PHE A 64 3.19 -7.34 -3.87
N PHE A 65 2.30 -7.46 -4.87
CA PHE A 65 1.72 -8.75 -5.24
C PHE A 65 2.79 -9.72 -5.77
N ALA A 66 3.84 -9.23 -6.42
CA ALA A 66 4.95 -10.06 -6.88
C ALA A 66 5.81 -10.58 -5.72
N GLU A 67 6.14 -9.73 -4.73
CA GLU A 67 6.85 -10.15 -3.52
C GLU A 67 6.04 -11.16 -2.70
N VAL A 68 4.73 -10.91 -2.53
CA VAL A 68 3.83 -11.85 -1.87
C VAL A 68 3.74 -13.13 -2.67
N ALA A 69 3.56 -13.12 -4.00
CA ALA A 69 3.50 -14.36 -4.78
C ALA A 69 4.81 -15.18 -4.73
N ALA A 70 5.96 -14.51 -4.65
CA ALA A 70 7.26 -15.16 -4.57
C ALA A 70 7.56 -15.82 -3.21
N SER A 71 6.85 -15.43 -2.15
CA SER A 71 7.10 -15.93 -0.79
C SER A 71 6.33 -17.21 -0.42
N TRP A 72 5.60 -17.83 -1.36
CA TRP A 72 4.74 -19.01 -1.14
C TRP A 72 5.22 -20.19 -1.98
#